data_AF-A0A8T3KMP1-F1
#
_entry.id   AF-A0A8T3KMP1-F1
#
_cell.length_a   1.000
_cell.length_b   1.000
_cell.length_c   1.000
_cell.angle_alpha   90.00
_cell.angle_beta   90.00
_cell.angle_gamma   90.00
#
_symmetry.space_group_name_H-M   'P 1'
#
loop_
_entity.id
_entity.type
_entity.pdbx_description
1 polymer ?
#
loop_
_entity_poly.entity_id
_entity_poly.type
_entity_poly.pdbx_seq_one_letter_code
_entity_poly.pdbx_strand_id
1 'polypeptide(L)'
;MTETILEKTEGRVSYHDSVEEMLKRIREDGLSNAFDRWIDQEKIRCKFCLQGLSCQLCTHGPCRISEKAEISRGVCGIEADAMTMRNILMRNIMGAGTYGHHAYQAFRSLKSTGRGQNPLFTDRYG
;
A
#
# COMPACT_ATOMS: atom_id res chain seq x y z
N MET A 1 8.37 -16.84 -21.50
CA MET A 1 8.34 -15.38 -21.63
C MET A 1 9.43 -14.82 -20.75
N THR A 2 10.62 -14.65 -21.31
CA THR A 2 11.73 -13.97 -20.65
C THR A 2 11.49 -12.49 -20.87
N GLU A 3 10.76 -11.83 -19.98
CA GLU A 3 10.66 -10.38 -20.02
C GLU A 3 12.05 -9.84 -19.69
N THR A 4 12.68 -9.21 -20.68
CA THR A 4 13.89 -8.44 -20.51
C THR A 4 13.55 -7.28 -19.57
N ILE A 5 13.81 -7.48 -18.27
CA ILE A 5 13.93 -6.36 -17.32
C ILE A 5 15.00 -5.46 -17.93
N LEU A 6 14.62 -4.24 -18.35
CA LEU A 6 15.57 -3.25 -18.84
C LEU A 6 16.59 -3.01 -17.73
N GLU A 7 17.74 -3.67 -17.85
CA GLU A 7 18.76 -3.72 -16.83
C GLU A 7 19.39 -2.33 -16.66
N LYS A 8 19.32 -1.88 -15.40
CA LYS A 8 20.23 -0.95 -14.74
C LYS A 8 20.30 0.44 -15.36
N THR A 9 19.48 1.34 -14.81
CA THR A 9 19.83 2.75 -14.74
C THR A 9 21.22 2.90 -14.11
N GLU A 10 22.22 3.24 -14.89
CA GLU A 10 23.53 3.65 -14.38
C GLU A 10 23.35 4.83 -13.41
N GLY A 11 23.32 4.56 -12.10
CA GLY A 11 23.19 5.57 -11.04
C GLY A 11 21.85 6.33 -10.94
N ARG A 12 20.90 6.11 -11.85
CA ARG A 12 19.56 6.77 -11.80
C ARG A 12 18.56 5.95 -10.98
N VAL A 13 17.62 6.65 -10.35
CA VAL A 13 16.58 6.09 -9.49
C VAL A 13 15.25 5.95 -10.23
N SER A 14 15.00 6.79 -11.23
CA SER A 14 13.79 6.85 -12.06
C SER A 14 14.14 7.02 -13.54
N TYR A 15 13.27 6.49 -14.40
CA TYR A 15 13.34 6.70 -15.84
C TYR A 15 13.00 8.15 -16.25
N HIS A 16 12.20 8.84 -15.44
CA HIS A 16 11.76 10.20 -15.75
C HIS A 16 12.84 11.22 -15.34
N ASP A 17 13.31 12.02 -16.30
CA ASP A 17 14.31 13.07 -16.06
C ASP A 17 13.84 14.12 -15.04
N SER A 18 12.54 14.44 -15.02
CA SER A 18 11.95 15.35 -14.04
C SER A 18 12.05 14.82 -12.61
N VAL A 19 12.00 13.51 -12.41
CA VAL A 19 12.19 12.90 -11.09
C VAL A 19 13.67 12.98 -10.69
N GLU A 20 14.59 12.71 -11.61
CA GLU A 20 16.03 12.84 -11.35
C GLU A 20 16.45 14.27 -10.98
N GLU A 21 15.88 15.28 -11.65
CA GLU A 21 16.11 16.68 -11.30
C GLU A 21 15.63 16.98 -9.87
N MET A 22 14.41 16.55 -9.53
CA MET A 22 13.85 16.80 -8.20
C MET A 22 14.59 16.04 -7.09
N LEU A 23 15.13 14.86 -7.38
CA LEU A 23 15.94 14.12 -6.41
C LEU A 23 17.21 14.87 -6.02
N LYS A 24 17.84 15.61 -6.95
CA LYS A 24 18.99 16.46 -6.62
C LYS A 24 18.61 17.56 -5.65
N ARG A 25 17.52 18.29 -5.93
CA ARG A 25 17.02 19.36 -5.06
C ARG A 25 16.64 18.85 -3.67
N ILE A 26 15.90 17.74 -3.59
CA ILE A 26 15.52 17.12 -2.31
C ILE A 26 16.75 16.78 -1.46
N ARG A 27 17.82 16.28 -2.10
CA ARG A 27 19.09 15.96 -1.41
C ARG A 27 19.84 17.21 -0.96
N GLU A 28 19.90 18.23 -1.81
CA GLU A 28 20.50 19.55 -1.47
C GLU A 28 19.78 20.21 -0.29
N ASP A 29 18.45 20.07 -0.22
CA ASP A 29 17.62 20.55 0.88
C ASP A 29 17.72 19.69 2.16
N GLY A 30 18.51 18.60 2.14
CA GLY A 30 18.66 17.68 3.26
C GLY A 30 17.40 16.88 3.60
N LEU A 31 16.47 16.73 2.65
CA LEU A 31 15.21 16.02 2.82
C LEU A 31 15.31 14.56 2.37
N SER A 32 14.54 13.68 3.01
CA SER A 32 14.41 12.27 2.59
C SER A 32 13.18 12.05 1.70
N ASN A 33 13.30 11.13 0.74
CA ASN A 33 12.19 10.73 -0.12
C ASN A 33 11.87 9.22 0.00
N ALA A 34 10.92 8.74 -0.81
CA ALA A 34 10.48 7.35 -0.79
C ALA A 34 11.60 6.36 -1.19
N PHE A 35 12.49 6.74 -2.11
CA PHE A 35 13.59 5.89 -2.56
C PHE A 35 14.67 5.73 -1.49
N ASP A 36 15.01 6.81 -0.79
CA ASP A 36 15.99 6.74 0.32
C ASP A 36 15.46 5.82 1.43
N ARG A 37 14.19 6.00 1.83
CA ARG A 37 13.56 5.15 2.85
C ARG A 37 13.40 3.70 2.40
N TRP A 38 13.23 3.46 1.10
CA TRP A 38 13.19 2.09 0.56
C TRP A 38 14.51 1.37 0.78
N ILE A 39 15.65 2.02 0.50
CA ILE A 39 17.00 1.43 0.65
C ILE A 39 17.23 0.97 2.10
N ASP A 40 16.78 1.74 3.08
CA ASP A 40 16.90 1.38 4.49
C ASP A 40 15.98 0.23 4.86
N GLN A 41 14.72 0.28 4.41
CA GLN A 41 13.72 -0.73 4.75
C GLN A 41 13.99 -2.07 4.06
N GLU A 42 14.45 -2.08 2.81
CA GLU A 42 14.70 -3.28 2.00
C GLU A 42 15.62 -4.28 2.72
N LYS A 43 16.66 -3.76 3.38
CA LYS A 43 17.66 -4.56 4.11
C LYS A 43 17.08 -5.30 5.31
N ILE A 44 16.01 -4.79 5.89
CA ILE A 44 15.42 -5.30 7.15
C ILE A 44 14.03 -5.90 6.98
N ARG A 45 13.53 -6.07 5.74
CA ARG A 45 12.18 -6.61 5.50
C ARG A 45 12.04 -8.02 6.09
N CYS A 46 11.05 -8.19 6.96
CA CYS A 46 10.76 -9.46 7.61
C CYS A 46 10.27 -10.51 6.59
N LYS A 47 10.97 -11.66 6.51
CA LYS A 47 10.63 -12.76 5.59
C LYS A 47 9.23 -13.34 5.82
N PHE A 48 8.81 -13.50 7.08
CA PHE A 48 7.46 -13.96 7.40
C PHE A 48 6.37 -13.02 6.85
N CYS A 49 6.59 -11.71 6.96
CA CYS A 49 5.65 -10.71 6.45
C CYS A 49 5.63 -10.70 4.92
N LEU A 50 6.79 -10.88 4.27
CA LEU A 50 6.89 -10.99 2.81
C LEU A 50 6.14 -12.19 2.27
N GLN A 51 6.23 -13.33 2.96
CA GLN A 51 5.57 -14.57 2.58
C GLN A 51 4.09 -14.63 2.98
N GLY A 52 3.59 -13.66 3.77
CA GLY A 52 2.23 -13.68 4.29
C GLY A 52 2.01 -14.62 5.49
N LEU A 53 3.09 -15.18 6.06
CA LEU A 53 3.09 -16.16 7.15
C LEU A 53 3.18 -15.53 8.54
N SER A 54 2.79 -14.27 8.68
CA SER A 54 2.68 -13.55 9.95
C SER A 54 1.29 -12.96 10.09
N CYS A 55 0.65 -13.16 11.24
CA CYS A 55 -0.70 -12.67 11.53
C CYS A 55 -0.75 -11.85 12.82
N GLN A 56 -1.35 -10.66 12.75
CA GLN A 56 -1.48 -9.70 13.85
C GLN A 56 -2.94 -9.22 14.04
N LEU A 57 -3.91 -10.01 13.60
CA LEU A 57 -5.33 -9.59 13.59
C LEU A 57 -6.02 -9.67 14.96
N CYS A 58 -5.36 -10.22 15.98
CA CYS A 58 -5.91 -10.30 17.34
C CYS A 58 -4.80 -10.14 18.39
N THR A 59 -5.22 -10.02 19.64
CA THR A 59 -4.33 -9.79 20.80
C THR A 59 -3.48 -11.01 21.19
N HIS A 60 -3.79 -12.21 20.69
CA HIS A 60 -2.98 -13.40 20.89
C HIS A 60 -1.78 -13.50 19.92
N GLY A 61 -1.71 -12.60 18.92
CA GLY A 61 -0.59 -12.52 18.00
C GLY A 61 0.61 -11.74 18.59
N PRO A 62 1.71 -11.58 17.82
CA PRO A 62 1.88 -12.04 16.44
C PRO A 62 2.10 -13.56 16.34
N CYS A 63 1.28 -14.23 15.54
CA CYS A 63 1.52 -15.63 15.17
C CYS A 63 2.41 -15.69 13.92
N ARG A 64 3.34 -16.64 13.87
CA ARG A 64 4.20 -16.90 12.70
C ARG A 64 4.22 -18.39 12.37
N ILE A 65 4.10 -18.72 11.09
CA ILE A 65 4.21 -20.10 10.61
C ILE A 65 5.62 -20.30 10.06
N SER A 66 6.26 -21.40 10.47
CA SER A 66 7.65 -21.72 10.17
C SER A 66 7.82 -23.22 10.03
N GLU A 67 8.14 -23.69 8.83
CA GLU A 67 8.50 -25.09 8.58
C GLU A 67 9.74 -25.49 9.39
N LYS A 68 10.76 -24.62 9.44
CA LYS A 68 12.00 -24.88 10.19
C LYS A 68 11.78 -25.07 11.69
N ALA A 69 10.77 -24.42 12.26
CA ALA A 69 10.44 -24.53 13.68
C ALA A 69 9.28 -25.51 13.93
N GLU A 70 8.80 -26.21 12.90
CA GLU A 70 7.66 -27.12 12.96
C GLU A 70 6.37 -26.45 13.52
N ILE A 71 6.22 -25.13 13.30
CA ILE A 71 5.04 -24.36 13.69
C ILE A 71 4.13 -24.22 12.46
N SER A 72 3.09 -25.05 12.39
CA SER A 72 2.16 -25.11 11.26
C SER A 72 0.88 -24.29 11.44
N ARG A 73 0.60 -23.80 12.67
CA ARG A 73 -0.66 -23.13 13.01
C ARG A 73 -0.45 -21.91 13.90
N GLY A 74 -1.34 -20.92 13.76
CA GLY A 74 -1.49 -19.85 14.74
C GLY A 74 -2.18 -20.31 16.03
N VAL A 75 -2.19 -19.46 17.07
CA VAL A 75 -2.85 -19.74 18.36
C VAL A 75 -4.33 -20.12 18.19
N CYS A 76 -5.01 -19.54 17.21
CA CYS A 76 -6.40 -19.86 16.90
C CYS A 76 -6.60 -21.09 15.99
N GLY A 77 -5.53 -21.79 15.62
CA GLY A 77 -5.56 -22.99 14.77
C GLY A 77 -5.48 -22.74 13.27
N ILE A 78 -5.36 -21.48 12.80
CA ILE A 78 -5.24 -21.19 11.37
C ILE A 78 -3.91 -21.65 10.77
N GLU A 79 -3.97 -22.26 9.58
CA GLU A 79 -2.82 -22.75 8.82
C GLU A 79 -2.28 -21.70 7.82
N ALA A 80 -1.16 -22.02 7.16
CA ALA A 80 -0.38 -21.10 6.32
C ALA A 80 -1.20 -20.50 5.18
N ASP A 81 -1.91 -21.32 4.41
CA ASP A 81 -2.66 -20.88 3.24
C ASP A 81 -3.76 -19.89 3.63
N ALA A 82 -4.52 -20.25 4.67
CA ALA A 82 -5.57 -19.40 5.19
C ALA A 82 -5.01 -18.10 5.82
N MET A 83 -3.84 -18.15 6.46
CA MET A 83 -3.16 -16.97 6.99
C MET A 83 -2.75 -16.01 5.87
N THR A 84 -2.13 -16.53 4.82
CA THR A 84 -1.73 -15.75 3.63
C THR A 84 -2.96 -15.15 2.93
N MET A 85 -4.01 -15.94 2.72
CA MET A 85 -5.25 -15.47 2.10
C MET A 85 -5.93 -14.37 2.93
N ARG A 86 -5.97 -14.48 4.26
CA ARG A 86 -6.50 -13.40 5.12
C ARG A 86 -5.69 -12.11 4.97
N ASN A 87 -4.37 -12.20 4.93
CA ASN A 87 -3.50 -11.03 4.77
C ASN A 87 -3.75 -10.32 3.42
N ILE A 88 -3.92 -11.07 2.33
CA ILE A 88 -4.27 -10.51 1.01
C ILE A 88 -5.68 -9.91 1.03
N LEU A 89 -6.66 -10.63 1.59
CA LEU A 89 -8.04 -10.16 1.69
C LEU A 89 -8.13 -8.84 2.44
N MET A 90 -7.43 -8.69 3.57
CA MET A 90 -7.43 -7.44 4.33
C MET A 90 -6.87 -6.26 3.51
N ARG A 91 -5.79 -6.47 2.74
CA ARG A 91 -5.27 -5.44 1.83
C ARG A 91 -6.29 -5.07 0.74
N ASN A 92 -7.00 -6.05 0.20
CA ASN A 92 -8.04 -5.81 -0.79
C ASN A 92 -9.22 -5.01 -0.20
N ILE A 93 -9.70 -5.39 0.99
CA ILE A 93 -10.78 -4.69 1.70
C ILE A 93 -10.41 -3.23 1.97
N MET A 94 -9.18 -2.95 2.37
CA MET A 94 -8.71 -1.57 2.57
C MET A 94 -8.84 -0.74 1.28
N GLY A 95 -8.42 -1.28 0.13
CA GLY A 95 -8.56 -0.61 -1.17
C GLY A 95 -10.02 -0.45 -1.61
N ALA A 96 -10.81 -1.52 -1.49
CA ALA A 96 -12.23 -1.51 -1.83
C ALA A 96 -13.01 -0.48 -0.99
N GLY A 97 -12.70 -0.36 0.30
CA GLY A 97 -13.28 0.64 1.20
C GLY A 97 -13.02 2.07 0.73
N THR A 98 -11.78 2.38 0.29
CA THR A 98 -11.44 3.70 -0.26
C THR A 98 -12.23 4.01 -1.53
N TYR A 99 -12.29 3.08 -2.50
CA TYR A 99 -13.05 3.29 -3.73
C TYR A 99 -14.55 3.43 -3.47
N GLY A 100 -15.10 2.60 -2.60
CA GLY A 100 -16.51 2.68 -2.20
C GLY A 100 -16.86 4.03 -1.56
N HIS A 101 -16.01 4.52 -0.67
CA HIS A 101 -16.18 5.85 -0.09
C HIS A 101 -16.08 6.95 -1.16
N HIS A 102 -15.09 6.89 -2.06
CA HIS A 102 -14.94 7.90 -3.11
C HIS A 102 -16.19 7.98 -4.01
N ALA A 103 -16.68 6.83 -4.47
CA ALA A 103 -17.90 6.73 -5.28
C ALA A 103 -19.13 7.28 -4.53
N TYR A 104 -19.25 6.95 -3.23
CA TYR A 104 -20.34 7.44 -2.41
C TYR A 104 -20.32 8.97 -2.24
N GLN A 105 -19.15 9.58 -2.08
CA GLN A 105 -19.03 11.04 -2.00
C GLN A 105 -19.36 11.72 -3.33
N ALA A 106 -18.89 11.16 -4.45
CA ALA A 106 -19.24 11.66 -5.78
C ALA A 106 -20.77 11.63 -5.99
N PHE A 107 -21.43 10.52 -5.65
CA PHE A 107 -22.88 10.40 -5.69
C PHE A 107 -23.59 11.43 -4.80
N ARG A 108 -23.14 11.60 -3.54
CA ARG A 108 -23.72 12.57 -2.60
C ARG A 108 -23.63 13.99 -3.14
N SER A 109 -22.46 14.38 -3.65
CA SER A 109 -22.24 15.71 -4.23
C SER A 109 -23.14 15.95 -5.43
N LEU A 110 -23.23 14.99 -6.36
CA LEU A 110 -24.09 15.09 -7.54
C LEU A 110 -25.58 15.18 -7.16
N LYS A 111 -26.03 14.36 -6.20
CA LYS A 111 -27.39 14.40 -5.69
C LYS A 111 -27.73 15.74 -5.05
N SER A 112 -26.81 16.33 -4.29
CA SER A 112 -26.98 17.65 -3.69
C SER A 112 -27.08 18.74 -4.77
N THR A 113 -26.22 18.68 -5.80
CA THR A 113 -26.27 19.61 -6.93
C THR A 113 -27.60 19.51 -7.68
N GLY A 114 -28.08 18.30 -7.99
CA GLY A 114 -29.37 18.09 -8.64
C GLY A 114 -30.58 18.56 -7.82
N ARG A 115 -30.41 18.81 -6.52
CA ARG A 115 -31.43 19.37 -5.62
C ARG A 115 -31.29 20.87 -5.39
N GLY A 116 -30.29 21.53 -5.98
CA GLY A 116 -29.97 22.93 -5.68
C GLY A 116 -29.56 23.15 -4.23
N GLN A 117 -28.91 22.17 -3.61
CA GLN A 117 -28.48 22.19 -2.20
C GLN A 117 -26.95 22.20 -2.07
N ASN A 118 -26.21 22.23 -3.18
CA ASN A 118 -24.76 22.18 -3.18
C ASN A 118 -24.18 23.61 -3.23
N PRO A 119 -23.59 24.14 -2.13
CA PRO A 119 -23.13 25.52 -2.04
C PRO A 119 -22.08 25.88 -3.11
N LEU A 120 -21.28 24.91 -3.56
CA LEU A 120 -20.29 25.14 -4.62
C LEU A 120 -20.93 25.51 -5.97
N PHE A 121 -22.18 25.11 -6.20
CA PHE A 121 -22.91 25.31 -7.46
C PHE A 121 -24.14 26.21 -7.32
N THR A 122 -24.71 26.38 -6.13
CA THR A 122 -25.86 27.28 -5.92
C THR A 122 -25.44 28.74 -5.83
N ASP A 123 -24.28 29.03 -5.23
CA ASP A 123 -23.87 30.40 -4.92
C ASP A 123 -23.11 31.05 -6.09
N ARG A 124 -22.75 30.26 -7.11
CA ARG A 124 -22.05 30.73 -8.34
C ARG A 124 -22.98 31.10 -9.49
N TYR A 125 -24.26 30.70 -9.43
CA TYR A 125 -25.23 30.90 -10.51
C TYR A 125 -26.53 31.57 -10.04
N GLY A 126 -26.52 32.15 -8.83
CA GLY A 126 -27.61 32.98 -8.28
C GLY A 126 -27.35 34.47 -8.47
#